data_AF-A0A318XU50-F1
#
_entry.id   AF-A0A318XU50-F1
#
_cell.length_a   1.000
_cell.length_b   1.000
_cell.length_c   1.000
_cell.angle_alpha   90.00
_cell.angle_beta   90.00
_cell.angle_gamma   90.00
#
_symmetry.space_group_name_H-M   'P 1'
#
loop_
_entity.id
_entity.type
_entity.pdbx_description
1 polymer ?
#
loop_
_entity_poly.entity_id
_entity_poly.type
_entity_poly.pdbx_seq_one_letter_code
_entity_poly.pdbx_strand_id
1 'polypeptide(L)' 'MKHGKTPTVAQKILIAGYKHRSKNLNPDNWMVVKNLPDELVIKNRNSNSIIHIAIDRKRCPYKGN' A
#
# COMPACT_ATOMS: atom_id res chain seq x y z
N MET A 1 -3.10 -21.20 4.12
CA MET A 1 -2.15 -20.08 4.30
C MET A 1 -2.38 -19.07 3.18
N LYS A 2 -2.98 -17.89 3.45
CA LYS A 2 -3.07 -16.83 2.43
C LYS A 2 -1.76 -16.04 2.45
N HIS A 3 -0.83 -16.41 1.57
CA HIS A 3 0.53 -15.87 1.48
C HIS A 3 0.52 -14.43 0.97
N GLY A 4 0.53 -13.46 1.88
CA GLY A 4 0.95 -12.10 1.54
C GLY A 4 2.46 -12.04 1.32
N LYS A 5 2.92 -11.17 0.42
CA LYS A 5 4.35 -10.86 0.25
C LYS A 5 4.73 -9.68 1.13
N THR A 6 5.97 -9.67 1.63
CA THR A 6 6.52 -8.48 2.29
C THR A 6 6.60 -7.32 1.29
N PRO A 7 6.11 -6.12 1.62
CA PRO A 7 6.17 -4.97 0.72
C PRO A 7 7.63 -4.61 0.39
N THR A 8 7.90 -4.26 -0.87
CA THR A 8 9.18 -3.69 -1.30
C THR A 8 9.36 -2.28 -0.73
N VAL A 9 10.58 -1.72 -0.80
CA VAL A 9 10.86 -0.35 -0.31
C VAL A 9 9.91 0.68 -0.92
N ALA A 10 9.69 0.62 -2.23
CA ALA A 10 8.76 1.52 -2.92
C ALA A 10 7.30 1.36 -2.42
N GLN A 11 6.86 0.11 -2.19
CA GLN A 11 5.53 -0.15 -1.65
C GLN A 11 5.40 0.32 -0.19
N LYS A 12 6.46 0.19 0.63
CA LYS A 12 6.46 0.71 1.99
C LYS A 12 6.28 2.22 2.02
N ILE A 13 6.93 2.96 1.12
CA ILE A 13 6.77 4.42 0.98
C ILE A 13 5.32 4.75 0.59
N LEU A 14 4.76 4.03 -0.38
CA LEU A 14 3.37 4.24 -0.81
C LEU A 14 2.37 3.96 0.31
N ILE A 15 2.56 2.88 1.07
CA ILE A 15 1.72 2.52 2.22
C ILE A 15 1.87 3.56 3.33
N ALA A 16 3.10 3.98 3.65
CA ALA A 16 3.35 4.98 4.69
C ALA A 16 2.74 6.35 4.37
N GLY A 17 2.75 6.73 3.09
CA GLY A 17 2.09 7.94 2.60
C GLY A 17 0.56 7.85 2.53
N TYR A 18 0.00 6.63 2.59
CA TYR A 18 -1.44 6.43 2.52
C TYR A 18 -2.11 6.76 3.86
N LYS A 19 -3.04 7.73 3.82
CA LYS A 19 -3.89 8.07 4.97
C LYS A 19 -5.15 7.21 4.96
N HIS A 20 -5.31 6.41 6.00
CA HIS A 20 -6.52 5.63 6.26
C HIS A 20 -7.13 6.06 7.59
N ARG A 21 -8.42 6.43 7.60
CA ARG A 21 -9.13 6.95 8.79
C ARG A 21 -8.34 8.04 9.52
N SER A 22 -7.83 9.01 8.76
CA SER A 22 -7.04 10.16 9.26
C SER A 22 -5.69 9.82 9.89
N LYS A 23 -5.18 8.59 9.75
CA LYS A 23 -3.85 8.19 10.21
C LYS A 23 -3.02 7.59 9.08
N ASN A 24 -1.71 7.78 9.14
CA ASN A 24 -0.78 7.11 8.23
C ASN A 24 -0.69 5.62 8.62
N LEU A 25 -0.58 4.75 7.62
CA LEU A 25 -0.40 3.33 7.87
C LEU A 25 1.08 3.05 8.23
N ASN A 26 1.34 2.21 9.23
CA ASN A 26 2.68 1.68 9.47
C ASN A 26 2.95 0.52 8.50
N PRO A 27 3.84 0.66 7.49
CA PRO A 27 4.04 -0.31 6.42
C PRO A 27 4.52 -1.69 6.90
N ASP A 28 5.17 -1.80 8.06
CA ASP A 28 5.67 -3.09 8.55
C ASP A 28 4.53 -4.02 9.02
N ASN A 29 3.40 -3.44 9.43
CA ASN A 29 2.22 -4.18 9.84
C ASN A 29 1.38 -4.70 8.66
N TRP A 30 1.77 -4.39 7.42
CA TRP A 30 1.00 -4.76 6.23
C TRP A 30 1.79 -5.72 5.33
N MET A 31 1.05 -6.52 4.60
CA MET A 31 1.54 -7.44 3.58
C MET A 31 0.82 -7.16 2.28
N VAL A 32 1.52 -7.28 1.17
CA VAL A 32 0.92 -7.13 -0.16
C VAL A 32 0.26 -8.45 -0.54
N VAL A 33 -1.04 -8.40 -0.82
CA VAL A 33 -1.81 -9.56 -1.28
C VAL A 33 -1.97 -9.53 -2.80
N LYS A 34 -2.08 -8.34 -3.39
CA LYS A 34 -2.24 -8.14 -4.83
C LYS A 34 -1.48 -6.88 -5.24
N ASN A 35 -0.70 -6.97 -6.30
CA ASN A 35 0.07 -5.86 -6.85
C ASN A 35 -0.25 -5.74 -8.34
N LEU A 36 -1.22 -4.88 -8.66
CA LEU A 36 -1.57 -4.53 -10.03
C LEU A 36 -1.05 -3.12 -10.37
N PRO A 37 -0.96 -2.76 -11.66
CA PRO A 37 -0.49 -1.43 -12.07
C PRO A 37 -1.33 -0.28 -11.54
N ASP A 38 -2.64 -0.51 -11.33
CA ASP A 38 -3.60 0.52 -10.92
C ASP A 38 -4.12 0.31 -9.48
N GLU A 39 -3.75 -0.81 -8.84
CA GLU A 39 -4.28 -1.20 -7.53
C GLU A 39 -3.23 -1.98 -6.72
N LEU A 40 -2.99 -1.53 -5.49
CA LEU A 40 -2.24 -2.28 -4.47
C LEU A 40 -3.19 -2.73 -3.37
N VAL A 41 -3.36 -4.04 -3.21
CA VAL A 41 -4.17 -4.61 -2.12
C VAL A 41 -3.24 -5.08 -1.02
N ILE A 42 -3.43 -4.52 0.17
CA ILE A 42 -2.67 -4.86 1.36
C ILE A 42 -3.57 -5.49 2.42
N LYS A 43 -3.02 -6.41 3.19
CA LYS A 43 -3.66 -7.02 4.35
C LYS A 43 -2.80 -6.81 5.57
N ASN A 44 -3.42 -6.50 6.70
CA ASN A 44 -2.71 -6.38 7.96
C ASN A 44 -2.19 -7.77 8.41
N ARG A 45 -1.02 -7.80 9.05
CA ARG A 45 -0.41 -9.03 9.57
C ARG A 45 -1.16 -9.56 10.78
N ASN A 46 -1.57 -8.64 11.66
CA ASN A 46 -2.13 -8.94 12.97
C ASN A 46 -3.66 -8.92 12.93
N SER A 47 -4.27 -8.21 11.98
CA SER A 47 -5.71 -8.20 11.76
C SER A 47 -6.08 -8.78 10.39
N ASN A 48 -7.31 -9.27 10.24
CA ASN A 48 -7.84 -9.65 8.93
C ASN A 48 -8.30 -8.44 8.08
N SER A 49 -7.87 -7.23 8.43
CA SER A 49 -8.19 -6.01 7.69
C SER A 49 -7.50 -5.99 6.33
N ILE A 50 -8.25 -5.67 5.28
CA ILE A 50 -7.77 -5.53 3.92
C ILE A 50 -8.03 -4.09 3.47
N ILE A 51 -7.05 -3.48 2.80
CA ILE A 51 -7.13 -2.14 2.24
C ILE A 51 -6.76 -2.22 0.76
N HIS A 52 -7.54 -1.53 -0.05
CA HIS A 52 -7.31 -1.36 -1.48
C HIS A 52 -6.79 0.05 -1.70
N ILE A 53 -5.56 0.18 -2.18
CA ILE A 53 -4.91 1.45 -2.51
C ILE A 53 -4.94 1.61 -4.02
N ALA A 54 -5.70 2.58 -4.52
CA ALA A 54 -5.69 2.92 -5.93
C ALA A 54 -4.36 3.64 -6.28
N ILE A 55 -3.62 3.11 -7.25
CA ILE A 55 -2.42 3.75 -7.80
C ILE A 55 -2.90 4.60 -8.97
N ASP A 56 -3.32 5.84 -8.68
CA ASP A 56 -3.69 6.79 -9.72
C ASP A 56 -2.42 7.26 -10.46
N ARG A 57 -2.20 6.73 -11.68
CA ARG A 57 -1.08 7.14 -12.54
C ARG A 57 -1.14 8.61 -12.98
N LYS A 58 -2.27 9.30 -12.78
CA LYS A 58 -2.40 10.74 -13.10
C LYS A 58 -1.84 11.65 -12.00
N ARG A 59 -1.52 11.09 -10.81
CA ARG A 59 -0.81 11.77 -9.72
C ARG A 59 0.61 11.21 -9.56
N CYS A 60 1.42 11.19 -10.62
CA CYS A 60 2.87 11.21 -10.45
C CYS A 60 3.29 12.63 -9.99
N PRO A 61 3.80 12.82 -8.75
CA PRO A 61 4.18 14.15 -8.26
C PRO A 61 5.48 14.68 -8.87
N TYR A 62 6.13 13.96 -9.79
CA TYR A 62 7.21 14.51 -10.61
C TYR A 62 6.63 15.37 -11.74
N LYS A 63 6.07 16.52 -11.38
CA LYS A 63 6.15 17.68 -12.27
C LYS A 63 7.60 18.13 -12.23
N GLY A 64 8.36 17.76 -13.27
CA GLY A 64 9.62 18.41 -13.57
C GLY A 64 9.37 19.91 -13.71
N ASN A 65 10.17 20.68 -12.99
CA ASN A 65 10.43 22.09 -13.27
C ASN A 65 11.94 22.24 -13.30
#